data_AF-A0AAD5ERI3-F1
#
_entry.id   AF-A0AAD5ERI3-F1
#
_cell.length_a   1.000
_cell.length_b   1.000
_cell.length_c   1.000
_cell.angle_alpha   90.00
_cell.angle_beta   90.00
_cell.angle_gamma   90.00
#
_symmetry.space_group_name_H-M   'P 1'
#
loop_
_entity.id
_entity.type
_entity.pdbx_description
1 polymer ?
#
loop_
_entity_poly.entity_id
_entity_poly.type
_entity_poly.pdbx_seq_one_letter_code
_entity_poly.pdbx_strand_id
1 'polypeptide(L)'
;MAVHAKTTLIPWDPSNEAHFKRMYDQRVACGWRYEEVEEWRNKMLKSQKFLYWIVLADDLEGREELLATHTGRYPDEAEELSDTANTVFSTSREPTNRRFLPIGHIALELLPQQNERFQLPSSTIWIMSLYISWALQSAGLGRSAMAETERLARLPPFNRDIVGLDTVQKHFQLGDNNFNKTHYSSSGSEVRAIEEWYMRQGYEAVERVDHGYSWKDPATGDVLPVPLVYMVKSVQNSTAFEVRVRTPSGKWKDLAVYRPILTEINASTGSQSYYQSSMVYFDFNGTVEIAATWSKERSQDVRVRPDSYGIKAQKSGRSVRFILDRPRDVVLQINGEIFDVLHILANPPPVDEPSEDDPDVIYYGSGFHSVPGKIQVPSGKTLYIAGGSVVSVEAIEFTNVTNAAVRGHGVLTYSRSGNILVTRYKNVVVEGLIGINFMARTFEATNVDIKNWSCPMGRRHRPLQPKYPHRFRLSIYNHRDAWYGDVKNITIQNSSLLADVAHPVNVGSHGNTADPEKACDITMRNVDILDHRENQMLYQGTIALNAGDGNLLEDILIEDVRVENFRLGQILNFRVMFNEKYNTSPGRGIQNVVIRNLNYNGEGSIISLFSGCDAK
;
A
#
# COMPACT_ATOMS: atom_id res chain seq x y z
N MET A 1 9.73 17.55 -6.66
CA MET A 1 8.48 17.61 -7.44
C MET A 1 7.91 16.21 -7.52
N ALA A 2 6.70 15.97 -7.01
CA ALA A 2 6.03 14.69 -7.13
C ALA A 2 5.47 14.56 -8.55
N VAL A 3 5.88 13.52 -9.28
CA VAL A 3 5.40 13.28 -10.64
C VAL A 3 4.02 12.63 -10.51
N HIS A 4 2.95 13.38 -10.78
CA HIS A 4 1.64 12.78 -11.05
C HIS A 4 1.82 11.81 -12.22
N ALA A 5 1.31 10.58 -12.09
CA ALA A 5 1.30 9.63 -13.20
C ALA A 5 0.41 10.20 -14.30
N LYS A 6 0.98 10.45 -15.48
CA LYS A 6 0.25 11.02 -16.62
C LYS A 6 -0.59 9.97 -17.35
N THR A 7 -0.38 8.69 -17.03
CA THR A 7 -0.95 7.55 -17.75
C THR A 7 -1.48 6.51 -16.76
N THR A 8 -2.56 5.84 -17.15
CA THR A 8 -3.08 4.62 -16.51
C THR A 8 -3.02 3.47 -17.49
N LEU A 9 -2.91 2.23 -16.97
CA LEU A 9 -2.89 1.02 -17.79
C LEU A 9 -4.21 0.26 -17.65
N ILE A 10 -4.83 -0.08 -18.79
CA ILE A 10 -6.05 -0.88 -18.86
C ILE A 10 -5.71 -2.19 -19.58
N PRO A 11 -6.02 -3.37 -19.00
CA PRO A 11 -5.69 -4.64 -19.64
C PRO A 11 -6.39 -4.79 -21.00
N TRP A 12 -5.66 -5.35 -21.96
CA TRP A 12 -6.17 -5.65 -23.30
C TRP A 12 -7.00 -6.93 -23.27
N ASP A 13 -8.16 -6.92 -23.93
CA ASP A 13 -9.05 -8.08 -23.99
C ASP A 13 -8.81 -8.92 -25.27
N PRO A 14 -8.27 -10.15 -25.16
CA PRO A 14 -8.04 -11.02 -26.30
C PRO A 14 -9.31 -11.57 -26.92
N SER A 15 -10.44 -11.49 -26.23
CA SER A 15 -11.74 -11.99 -26.72
C SER A 15 -12.57 -10.91 -27.42
N ASN A 16 -12.19 -9.63 -27.28
CA ASN A 16 -12.92 -8.51 -27.85
C ASN A 16 -12.34 -8.06 -29.20
N GLU A 17 -13.16 -8.13 -30.24
CA GLU A 17 -12.71 -7.82 -31.60
C GLU A 17 -12.40 -6.32 -31.82
N ALA A 18 -13.02 -5.41 -31.06
CA ALA A 18 -12.68 -3.99 -31.11
C ALA A 18 -11.29 -3.73 -30.52
N HIS A 19 -10.91 -4.44 -29.45
CA HIS A 19 -9.56 -4.38 -28.89
C HIS A 19 -8.53 -4.94 -29.87
N PHE A 20 -8.87 -6.03 -30.57
CA PHE A 20 -8.03 -6.60 -31.62
C PHE A 20 -7.81 -5.64 -32.77
N LYS A 21 -8.89 -5.10 -33.35
CA LYS A 21 -8.82 -4.13 -34.45
C LYS A 21 -7.99 -2.91 -34.05
N ARG A 22 -8.24 -2.32 -32.88
CA ARG A 22 -7.46 -1.14 -32.41
C ARG A 22 -5.98 -1.46 -32.24
N MET A 23 -5.62 -2.67 -31.80
CA MET A 23 -4.22 -3.05 -31.63
C MET A 23 -3.54 -3.16 -32.99
N TYR A 24 -4.23 -3.75 -33.97
CA TYR A 24 -3.76 -3.80 -35.36
C TYR A 24 -3.52 -2.39 -35.92
N ASP A 25 -4.51 -1.49 -35.79
CA ASP A 25 -4.42 -0.10 -36.27
C ASP A 25 -3.22 0.63 -35.64
N GLN A 26 -3.01 0.50 -34.31
CA GLN A 26 -1.84 1.07 -33.63
C GLN A 26 -0.51 0.47 -34.09
N ARG A 27 -0.46 -0.82 -34.42
CA ARG A 27 0.77 -1.45 -34.94
C ARG A 27 1.07 -1.03 -36.37
N VAL A 28 0.06 -0.81 -37.19
CA VAL A 28 0.20 -0.19 -38.51
C VAL A 28 0.74 1.23 -38.37
N ALA A 29 0.15 2.05 -37.47
CA ALA A 29 0.64 3.39 -37.16
C ALA A 29 2.06 3.41 -36.56
N CYS A 30 2.43 2.37 -35.82
CA CYS A 30 3.78 2.17 -35.31
C CYS A 30 4.78 1.80 -36.42
N GLY A 31 4.33 1.20 -37.53
CA GLY A 31 5.12 0.95 -38.74
C GLY A 31 5.85 -0.39 -38.78
N TRP A 32 5.55 -1.33 -37.88
CA TRP A 32 6.21 -2.65 -37.85
C TRP A 32 5.41 -3.70 -37.07
N ARG A 33 5.57 -4.98 -37.43
CA ARG A 33 5.03 -6.16 -36.73
C ARG A 33 3.50 -6.13 -36.50
N TYR A 34 2.75 -5.49 -37.39
CA TYR A 34 1.27 -5.52 -37.34
C TYR A 34 0.72 -6.92 -37.65
N GLU A 35 1.46 -7.73 -38.40
CA GLU A 35 1.12 -9.13 -38.71
C GLU A 35 1.18 -10.05 -37.48
N GLU A 36 1.87 -9.63 -36.41
CA GLU A 36 2.05 -10.44 -35.20
C GLU A 36 0.95 -10.26 -34.15
N VAL A 37 -0.02 -9.35 -34.37
CA VAL A 37 -1.08 -9.07 -33.39
C VAL A 37 -1.89 -10.34 -33.09
N GLU A 38 -2.11 -11.19 -34.09
CA GLU A 38 -2.75 -12.50 -33.93
C GLU A 38 -1.90 -13.47 -33.09
N GLU A 39 -0.58 -13.46 -33.26
CA GLU A 39 0.33 -14.24 -32.41
C GLU A 39 0.26 -13.75 -30.96
N TRP A 40 0.22 -12.43 -30.75
CA TRP A 40 0.13 -11.83 -29.42
C TRP A 40 -1.20 -12.17 -28.73
N ARG A 41 -2.31 -12.19 -29.47
CA ARG A 41 -3.61 -12.70 -29.00
C ARG A 41 -3.50 -14.13 -28.50
N ASN A 42 -2.83 -14.99 -29.26
CA ASN A 42 -2.60 -16.38 -28.87
C ASN A 42 -1.70 -16.53 -27.64
N LYS A 43 -0.65 -15.71 -27.51
CA LYS A 43 0.21 -15.68 -26.31
C LYS A 43 -0.53 -15.19 -25.07
N MET A 44 -1.42 -14.21 -25.22
CA MET A 44 -2.33 -13.75 -24.17
C MET A 44 -3.22 -14.89 -23.66
N LEU A 45 -3.88 -15.61 -24.57
CA LEU A 45 -4.74 -16.74 -24.24
C LEU A 45 -3.98 -17.90 -23.57
N LYS A 46 -2.67 -18.03 -23.83
CA LYS A 46 -1.77 -19.01 -23.19
C LYS A 46 -1.08 -18.48 -21.92
N SER A 47 -1.42 -17.28 -21.46
CA SER A 47 -0.80 -16.63 -20.30
C SER A 47 0.74 -16.51 -20.43
N GLN A 48 1.23 -16.20 -21.63
CA GLN A 48 2.65 -15.97 -21.91
C GLN A 48 2.98 -14.48 -22.08
N LYS A 49 2.02 -13.70 -22.61
CA LYS A 49 2.12 -12.25 -22.84
C LYS A 49 0.91 -11.56 -22.23
N PHE A 50 1.10 -10.35 -21.70
CA PHE A 50 0.09 -9.57 -21.00
C PHE A 50 0.10 -8.15 -21.53
N LEU A 51 -0.86 -7.82 -22.38
CA LEU A 51 -0.98 -6.53 -23.05
C LEU A 51 -1.83 -5.56 -22.23
N TYR A 52 -1.43 -4.30 -22.26
CA TYR A 52 -2.12 -3.18 -21.63
C TYR A 52 -2.24 -2.03 -22.61
N TRP A 53 -3.42 -1.43 -22.65
CA TRP A 53 -3.65 -0.10 -23.22
C TRP A 53 -3.04 0.97 -22.32
N ILE A 54 -2.37 1.94 -22.94
CA ILE A 54 -1.91 3.15 -22.28
C ILE A 54 -2.97 4.23 -22.51
N VAL A 55 -3.53 4.76 -21.43
CA VAL A 55 -4.58 5.78 -21.46
C VAL A 55 -4.10 6.99 -20.65
N LEU A 56 -4.47 8.19 -21.06
CA LEU A 56 -4.21 9.40 -20.26
C LEU A 56 -4.99 9.34 -18.94
N ALA A 57 -4.35 9.75 -17.84
CA ALA A 57 -5.02 9.85 -16.55
C ALA A 57 -6.16 10.88 -16.60
N ASP A 58 -7.24 10.63 -15.85
CA ASP A 58 -8.45 11.49 -15.91
C ASP A 58 -8.24 12.87 -15.32
N ASP A 59 -7.37 12.97 -14.33
CA ASP A 59 -6.98 14.21 -13.68
C ASP A 59 -5.79 14.90 -14.35
N LEU A 60 -5.38 14.44 -15.56
CA LEU A 60 -4.28 15.04 -16.29
C LEU A 60 -4.69 16.41 -16.86
N GLU A 61 -4.00 17.46 -16.42
CA GLU A 61 -4.11 18.79 -17.02
C GLU A 61 -3.75 18.74 -18.52
N GLY A 62 -4.60 19.31 -19.37
CA GLY A 62 -4.43 19.26 -20.84
C GLY A 62 -4.82 17.93 -21.49
N ARG A 63 -5.50 17.02 -20.78
CA ARG A 63 -5.95 15.73 -21.32
C ARG A 63 -6.69 15.85 -22.66
N GLU A 64 -7.70 16.71 -22.75
CA GLU A 64 -8.53 16.85 -23.96
C GLU A 64 -7.72 17.37 -25.16
N GLU A 65 -6.76 18.27 -24.94
CA GLU A 65 -5.87 18.77 -26.00
C GLU A 65 -4.94 17.66 -26.52
N LEU A 66 -4.40 16.83 -25.63
CA LEU A 66 -3.59 15.68 -25.99
C LEU A 66 -4.41 14.63 -26.77
N LEU A 67 -5.66 14.37 -26.36
CA LEU A 67 -6.53 13.46 -27.10
C LEU A 67 -6.86 14.01 -28.49
N ALA A 68 -7.19 15.30 -28.61
CA ALA A 68 -7.45 15.94 -29.90
C ALA A 68 -6.22 15.91 -30.82
N THR A 69 -5.02 16.09 -30.26
CA THR A 69 -3.76 15.98 -31.00
C THR A 69 -3.53 14.56 -31.52
N HIS A 70 -3.84 13.55 -30.70
CA HIS A 70 -3.73 12.15 -31.08
C HIS A 70 -4.72 11.77 -32.19
N THR A 71 -6.01 12.04 -31.99
CA THR A 71 -7.07 11.65 -32.96
C THR A 71 -7.03 12.49 -34.23
N GLY A 72 -6.52 13.73 -34.16
CA GLY A 72 -6.29 14.56 -35.34
C GLY A 72 -5.22 13.98 -36.28
N ARG A 73 -4.20 13.30 -35.74
CA ARG A 73 -3.18 12.60 -36.54
C ARG A 73 -3.60 11.18 -36.92
N TYR A 74 -4.39 10.52 -36.08
CA TYR A 74 -4.84 9.13 -36.25
C TYR A 74 -6.37 9.03 -36.15
N PRO A 75 -7.12 9.40 -37.21
CA PRO A 75 -8.58 9.42 -37.18
C PRO A 75 -9.21 8.05 -36.90
N ASP A 76 -8.57 6.96 -37.35
CA ASP A 76 -9.03 5.58 -37.10
C ASP A 76 -8.93 5.16 -35.62
N GLU A 77 -8.20 5.93 -34.80
CA GLU A 77 -8.08 5.73 -33.36
C GLU A 77 -9.08 6.58 -32.54
N ALA A 78 -9.98 7.32 -33.19
CA ALA A 78 -10.89 8.27 -32.52
C ALA A 78 -12.06 7.60 -31.77
N GLU A 79 -12.40 6.35 -32.06
CA GLU A 79 -13.47 5.64 -31.36
C GLU A 79 -12.99 5.17 -29.97
N GLU A 80 -13.86 5.29 -28.96
CA GLU A 80 -13.57 4.78 -27.62
C GLU A 80 -13.70 3.26 -27.56
N LEU A 81 -12.81 2.62 -26.82
CA LEU A 81 -12.94 1.23 -26.40
C LEU A 81 -13.64 1.16 -25.04
N SER A 82 -14.23 0.00 -24.73
CA SER A 82 -14.73 -0.30 -23.39
C SER A 82 -13.84 -1.32 -22.71
N ASP A 83 -13.63 -1.19 -21.40
CA ASP A 83 -12.84 -2.14 -20.61
C ASP A 83 -13.65 -3.42 -20.36
N THR A 84 -13.45 -4.40 -21.23
CA THR A 84 -14.14 -5.70 -21.23
C THR A 84 -13.27 -6.86 -20.74
N ALA A 85 -11.97 -6.62 -20.49
CA ALA A 85 -11.05 -7.69 -20.12
C ALA A 85 -11.40 -8.28 -18.74
N ASN A 86 -11.79 -9.55 -18.74
CA ASN A 86 -12.19 -10.32 -17.57
C ASN A 86 -11.03 -11.03 -16.84
N THR A 87 -9.80 -10.83 -17.32
CA THR A 87 -8.59 -11.41 -16.73
C THR A 87 -7.46 -10.38 -16.69
N VAL A 88 -6.62 -10.49 -15.65
CA VAL A 88 -5.27 -9.92 -15.59
C VAL A 88 -4.35 -11.07 -15.25
N PHE A 89 -3.36 -11.33 -16.11
CA PHE A 89 -2.54 -12.54 -16.02
C PHE A 89 -3.40 -13.81 -16.18
N SER A 90 -3.37 -14.71 -15.19
CA SER A 90 -4.25 -15.88 -15.06
C SER A 90 -5.32 -15.67 -13.99
N THR A 91 -5.47 -14.46 -13.46
CA THR A 91 -6.41 -14.12 -12.39
C THR A 91 -7.65 -13.48 -12.99
N SER A 92 -8.83 -13.96 -12.59
CA SER A 92 -10.11 -13.34 -12.98
C SER A 92 -10.22 -11.93 -12.38
N ARG A 93 -10.85 -11.02 -13.14
CA ARG A 93 -11.21 -9.67 -12.71
C ARG A 93 -12.58 -9.32 -13.27
N GLU A 94 -13.30 -8.46 -12.57
CA GLU A 94 -14.49 -7.82 -13.12
C GLU A 94 -14.07 -6.69 -14.09
N PRO A 95 -14.54 -6.70 -15.35
CA PRO A 95 -14.32 -5.58 -16.27
C PRO A 95 -15.02 -4.32 -15.77
N THR A 96 -14.37 -3.16 -15.86
CA THR A 96 -15.00 -1.91 -15.37
C THR A 96 -16.09 -1.39 -16.30
N ASN A 97 -16.18 -1.90 -17.54
CA ASN A 97 -17.03 -1.42 -18.63
C ASN A 97 -16.87 0.08 -18.95
N ARG A 98 -15.81 0.69 -18.41
CA ARG A 98 -15.49 2.08 -18.60
C ARG A 98 -15.02 2.31 -20.04
N ARG A 99 -15.47 3.41 -20.64
CA ARG A 99 -14.98 3.86 -21.95
C ARG A 99 -13.65 4.60 -21.82
N PHE A 100 -12.77 4.38 -22.79
CA PHE A 100 -11.46 5.02 -22.83
C PHE A 100 -10.92 5.12 -24.26
N LEU A 101 -10.02 6.08 -24.47
CA LEU A 101 -9.28 6.23 -25.72
C LEU A 101 -7.81 5.82 -25.49
N PRO A 102 -7.35 4.69 -26.04
CA PRO A 102 -5.95 4.29 -25.93
C PRO A 102 -5.07 5.19 -26.78
N ILE A 103 -3.98 5.68 -26.21
CA ILE A 103 -2.95 6.48 -26.91
C ILE A 103 -1.67 5.68 -27.21
N GLY A 104 -1.68 4.39 -26.86
CA GLY A 104 -0.56 3.48 -27.01
C GLY A 104 -0.81 2.15 -26.31
N HIS A 105 0.22 1.31 -26.27
CA HIS A 105 0.19 0.00 -25.64
C HIS A 105 1.54 -0.39 -25.06
N ILE A 106 1.54 -1.33 -24.13
CA ILE A 106 2.75 -1.93 -23.53
C ILE A 106 2.42 -3.36 -23.09
N ALA A 107 3.40 -4.25 -23.09
CA ALA A 107 3.23 -5.63 -22.68
C ALA A 107 4.21 -6.05 -21.59
N LEU A 108 3.79 -7.00 -20.76
CA LEU A 108 4.65 -7.84 -19.94
C LEU A 108 4.70 -9.25 -20.53
N GLU A 109 5.86 -9.90 -20.61
CA GLU A 109 6.02 -11.22 -21.22
C GLU A 109 6.91 -12.13 -20.36
N LEU A 110 6.53 -13.41 -20.25
CA LEU A 110 7.33 -14.44 -19.59
C LEU A 110 8.26 -15.09 -20.62
N LEU A 111 9.57 -14.85 -20.48
CA LEU A 111 10.59 -15.40 -21.39
C LEU A 111 11.60 -16.25 -20.60
N PRO A 112 11.22 -17.46 -20.14
CA PRO A 112 12.08 -18.28 -19.28
C PRO A 112 13.39 -18.68 -19.96
N GLN A 113 13.37 -19.01 -21.26
CA GLN A 113 14.60 -19.33 -22.00
C GLN A 113 15.56 -18.13 -22.11
N GLN A 114 15.00 -16.91 -22.16
CA GLN A 114 15.79 -15.69 -22.18
C GLN A 114 16.39 -15.41 -20.80
N ASN A 115 15.63 -15.66 -19.72
CA ASN A 115 16.15 -15.57 -18.35
C ASN A 115 17.32 -16.53 -18.14
N GLU A 116 17.20 -17.78 -18.60
CA GLU A 116 18.28 -18.77 -18.55
C GLU A 116 19.51 -18.33 -19.34
N ARG A 117 19.31 -17.88 -20.59
CA ARG A 117 20.40 -17.41 -21.47
C ARG A 117 21.23 -16.31 -20.82
N PHE A 118 20.58 -15.35 -20.16
CA PHE A 118 21.25 -14.20 -19.54
C PHE A 118 21.59 -14.42 -18.06
N GLN A 119 21.40 -15.64 -17.54
CA GLN A 119 21.65 -15.99 -16.14
C GLN A 119 20.87 -15.08 -15.16
N LEU A 120 19.66 -14.69 -15.53
CA LEU A 120 18.76 -13.87 -14.74
C LEU A 120 17.86 -14.74 -13.86
N PRO A 121 17.37 -14.24 -12.71
CA PRO A 121 16.37 -14.93 -11.90
C PRO A 121 15.15 -15.36 -12.72
N SER A 122 14.62 -16.55 -12.45
CA SER A 122 13.41 -17.07 -13.11
C SER A 122 12.16 -16.20 -12.87
N SER A 123 12.18 -15.37 -11.82
CA SER A 123 11.16 -14.37 -11.54
C SER A 123 11.26 -13.11 -12.42
N THR A 124 12.22 -13.01 -13.33
CA THR A 124 12.33 -11.86 -14.26
C THR A 124 11.18 -11.88 -15.28
N ILE A 125 10.55 -10.72 -15.47
CA ILE A 125 9.52 -10.50 -16.51
C ILE A 125 9.99 -9.45 -17.50
N TRP A 126 9.54 -9.51 -18.75
CA TRP A 126 10.03 -8.63 -19.81
C TRP A 126 8.99 -7.62 -20.23
N ILE A 127 9.35 -6.33 -20.22
CA ILE A 127 8.58 -5.25 -20.82
C ILE A 127 8.83 -5.28 -22.31
N MET A 128 7.78 -5.54 -23.07
CA MET A 128 7.81 -5.70 -24.52
C MET A 128 6.77 -4.77 -25.18
N SER A 129 6.91 -4.56 -26.49
CA SER A 129 5.86 -3.91 -27.29
C SER A 129 5.41 -2.52 -26.78
N LEU A 130 6.31 -1.73 -26.18
CA LEU A 130 5.98 -0.35 -25.80
C LEU A 130 5.76 0.52 -27.05
N TYR A 131 4.61 1.16 -27.13
CA TYR A 131 4.26 2.15 -28.14
C TYR A 131 3.50 3.31 -27.49
N ILE A 132 3.89 4.53 -27.85
CA ILE A 132 3.13 5.76 -27.59
C ILE A 132 2.93 6.43 -28.94
N SER A 133 1.70 6.87 -29.20
CA SER A 133 1.34 7.59 -30.42
C SER A 133 2.38 8.65 -30.79
N TRP A 134 2.83 8.66 -32.05
CA TRP A 134 3.82 9.63 -32.55
C TRP A 134 3.37 11.08 -32.36
N ALA A 135 2.06 11.34 -32.31
CA ALA A 135 1.51 12.66 -32.05
C ALA A 135 1.86 13.20 -30.65
N LEU A 136 2.10 12.30 -29.68
CA LEU A 136 2.25 12.63 -28.26
C LEU A 136 3.64 12.31 -27.69
N GLN A 137 4.58 11.91 -28.55
CA GLN A 137 5.96 11.68 -28.10
C GLN A 137 6.56 13.00 -27.60
N SER A 138 7.49 12.89 -26.65
CA SER A 138 8.06 14.02 -25.88
C SER A 138 7.16 14.66 -24.80
N ALA A 139 5.87 14.30 -24.69
CA ALA A 139 5.01 14.77 -23.59
C ALA A 139 5.29 14.08 -22.22
N GLY A 140 6.27 13.18 -22.16
CA GLY A 140 6.64 12.42 -20.95
C GLY A 140 5.76 11.19 -20.68
N LEU A 141 4.85 10.85 -21.60
CA LEU A 141 3.88 9.75 -21.44
C LEU A 141 4.56 8.37 -21.42
N GLY A 142 5.60 8.15 -22.24
CA GLY A 142 6.35 6.90 -22.22
C GLY A 142 7.04 6.61 -20.88
N ARG A 143 7.58 7.65 -20.21
CA ARG A 143 8.18 7.50 -18.88
C ARG A 143 7.13 7.15 -17.84
N SER A 144 5.95 7.76 -17.94
CA SER A 144 4.81 7.46 -17.08
C SER A 144 4.32 6.01 -17.27
N ALA A 145 4.20 5.55 -18.52
CA ALA A 145 3.80 4.18 -18.84
C ALA A 145 4.81 3.13 -18.34
N MET A 146 6.11 3.41 -18.47
CA MET A 146 7.17 2.54 -17.90
C MET A 146 7.07 2.46 -16.39
N ALA A 147 6.93 3.58 -15.69
CA ALA A 147 6.81 3.60 -14.23
C ALA A 147 5.58 2.83 -13.73
N GLU A 148 4.46 2.92 -14.46
CA GLU A 148 3.24 2.19 -14.14
C GLU A 148 3.36 0.69 -14.46
N THR A 149 4.03 0.33 -15.55
CA THR A 149 4.32 -1.08 -15.89
C THR A 149 5.27 -1.72 -14.87
N GLU A 150 6.32 -1.00 -14.46
CA GLU A 150 7.20 -1.40 -13.37
C GLU A 150 6.44 -1.55 -12.04
N ARG A 151 5.42 -0.71 -11.79
CA ARG A 151 4.50 -0.87 -10.65
C ARG A 151 3.66 -2.14 -10.76
N LEU A 152 3.05 -2.41 -11.91
CA LEU A 152 2.25 -3.62 -12.13
C LEU A 152 3.09 -4.89 -11.99
N ALA A 153 4.28 -4.93 -12.56
CA ALA A 153 5.19 -6.07 -12.46
C ALA A 153 5.51 -6.46 -11.00
N ARG A 154 5.48 -5.50 -10.07
CA ARG A 154 5.76 -5.71 -8.64
C ARG A 154 4.55 -6.17 -7.82
N LEU A 155 3.33 -5.96 -8.30
CA LEU A 155 2.11 -6.28 -7.56
C LEU A 155 1.60 -7.68 -7.88
N PRO A 156 0.79 -8.31 -7.01
CA PRO A 156 0.04 -9.49 -7.38
C PRO A 156 -0.78 -9.22 -8.66
N PRO A 157 -0.83 -10.16 -9.61
CA PRO A 157 -0.29 -11.53 -9.54
C PRO A 157 1.17 -11.67 -9.99
N PHE A 158 1.83 -10.61 -10.46
CA PHE A 158 3.17 -10.70 -11.05
C PHE A 158 4.28 -10.91 -10.01
N ASN A 159 4.34 -10.11 -8.95
CA ASN A 159 5.33 -10.22 -7.86
C ASN A 159 6.80 -10.37 -8.34
N ARG A 160 7.24 -9.53 -9.28
CA ARG A 160 8.54 -9.64 -9.97
C ARG A 160 9.57 -8.68 -9.38
N ASP A 161 10.80 -9.17 -9.24
CA ASP A 161 11.95 -8.42 -8.70
C ASP A 161 12.78 -7.71 -9.76
N ILE A 162 12.71 -8.21 -10.99
CA ILE A 162 13.50 -7.73 -12.12
C ILE A 162 12.57 -7.62 -13.31
N VAL A 163 12.66 -6.47 -13.98
CA VAL A 163 12.06 -6.28 -15.29
C VAL A 163 13.17 -6.19 -16.32
N GLY A 164 13.06 -6.97 -17.39
CA GLY A 164 13.90 -6.89 -18.57
C GLY A 164 13.21 -6.11 -19.68
N LEU A 165 13.96 -5.63 -20.66
CA LEU A 165 13.48 -5.14 -21.95
C LEU A 165 14.55 -5.30 -23.01
N ASP A 166 14.17 -5.22 -24.28
CA ASP A 166 15.08 -5.06 -25.40
C ASP A 166 14.87 -3.73 -26.12
N THR A 167 15.94 -3.20 -26.69
CA THR A 167 15.87 -2.02 -27.55
C THR A 167 16.99 -2.01 -28.58
N VAL A 168 16.87 -1.17 -29.62
CA VAL A 168 17.90 -1.02 -30.65
C VAL A 168 19.15 -0.39 -30.07
N GLN A 169 20.33 -0.87 -30.51
CA GLN A 169 21.59 -0.31 -30.05
C GLN A 169 21.76 1.14 -30.52
N LYS A 170 22.25 2.02 -29.63
CA LYS A 170 22.44 3.46 -29.89
C LYS A 170 23.16 3.75 -31.20
N HIS A 171 24.25 3.05 -31.47
CA HIS A 171 25.08 3.31 -32.66
C HIS A 171 24.33 3.02 -33.97
N PHE A 172 23.44 2.03 -33.96
CA PHE A 172 22.60 1.70 -35.12
C PHE A 172 21.43 2.67 -35.24
N GLN A 173 20.76 3.00 -34.13
CA GLN A 173 19.64 3.93 -34.13
C GLN A 173 20.02 5.33 -34.66
N LEU A 174 21.18 5.83 -34.25
CA LEU A 174 21.69 7.15 -34.66
C LEU A 174 22.55 7.10 -35.93
N GLY A 175 22.79 5.91 -36.48
CA GLY A 175 23.61 5.72 -37.67
C GLY A 175 22.94 6.25 -38.93
N ASP A 176 23.74 6.52 -39.96
CA ASP A 176 23.24 6.83 -41.29
C ASP A 176 22.83 5.54 -42.01
N ASN A 177 21.60 5.09 -41.76
CA ASN A 177 21.02 3.90 -42.37
C ASN A 177 19.53 4.12 -42.71
N ASN A 178 18.99 3.25 -43.57
CA ASN A 178 17.59 3.35 -44.01
C ASN A 178 16.61 3.14 -42.84
N PHE A 179 16.99 2.36 -41.82
CA PHE A 179 16.18 2.19 -40.61
C PHE A 179 15.94 3.54 -39.90
N ASN A 180 16.99 4.33 -39.67
CA ASN A 180 16.88 5.66 -39.09
C ASN A 180 16.09 6.61 -40.00
N LYS A 181 16.38 6.59 -41.31
CA LYS A 181 15.73 7.47 -42.29
C LYS A 181 14.22 7.25 -42.33
N THR A 182 13.81 5.99 -42.49
CA THR A 182 12.41 5.58 -42.66
C THR A 182 11.63 5.66 -41.35
N HIS A 183 12.23 5.26 -40.21
CA HIS A 183 11.50 5.08 -38.95
C HIS A 183 11.57 6.26 -37.97
N TYR A 184 12.68 7.02 -37.95
CA TYR A 184 12.87 8.11 -36.97
C TYR A 184 12.92 9.49 -37.63
N SER A 185 13.70 9.67 -38.70
CA SER A 185 13.94 10.99 -39.29
C SER A 185 12.72 11.54 -40.06
N SER A 186 11.84 10.67 -40.53
CA SER A 186 10.57 11.02 -41.19
C SER A 186 9.59 11.76 -40.27
N SER A 187 9.83 11.78 -38.95
CA SER A 187 8.99 12.44 -37.94
C SER A 187 9.32 13.91 -37.68
N GLY A 188 10.42 14.45 -38.24
CA GLY A 188 10.83 15.85 -38.10
C GLY A 188 11.36 16.27 -36.72
N SER A 189 11.55 15.33 -35.78
CA SER A 189 12.05 15.59 -34.41
C SER A 189 13.49 15.11 -34.21
N GLU A 190 14.22 15.75 -33.30
CA GLU A 190 15.58 15.32 -32.91
C GLU A 190 15.53 13.91 -32.29
N VAL A 191 16.20 12.94 -32.93
CA VAL A 191 16.17 11.53 -32.54
C VAL A 191 17.02 11.32 -31.30
N ARG A 192 16.39 11.01 -30.17
CA ARG A 192 17.09 10.63 -28.94
C ARG A 192 17.35 9.13 -28.92
N ALA A 193 18.55 8.74 -28.50
CA ALA A 193 18.90 7.33 -28.30
C ALA A 193 17.96 6.70 -27.25
N ILE A 194 17.19 5.69 -27.64
CA ILE A 194 16.23 4.99 -26.78
C ILE A 194 16.97 4.21 -25.71
N GLU A 195 18.09 3.58 -26.06
CA GLU A 195 19.00 2.91 -25.13
C GLU A 195 19.36 3.82 -23.96
N GLU A 196 19.83 5.05 -24.22
CA GLU A 196 20.16 6.01 -23.16
C GLU A 196 18.93 6.47 -22.37
N TRP A 197 17.76 6.50 -23.00
CA TRP A 197 16.51 6.84 -22.32
C TRP A 197 16.14 5.78 -21.28
N TYR A 198 16.39 4.50 -21.55
CA TYR A 198 16.27 3.43 -20.56
C TYR A 198 17.38 3.47 -19.51
N MET A 199 18.63 3.74 -19.90
CA MET A 199 19.73 3.91 -18.93
C MET A 199 19.43 5.00 -17.90
N ARG A 200 18.90 6.15 -18.34
CA ARG A 200 18.46 7.24 -17.44
C ARG A 200 17.30 6.86 -16.51
N GLN A 201 16.61 5.76 -16.79
CA GLN A 201 15.55 5.20 -15.94
C GLN A 201 16.04 4.07 -15.03
N GLY A 202 17.35 3.77 -15.04
CA GLY A 202 17.98 2.77 -14.18
C GLY A 202 18.05 1.38 -14.78
N TYR A 203 17.90 1.24 -16.11
CA TYR A 203 18.17 -0.02 -16.80
C TYR A 203 19.65 -0.16 -17.13
N GLU A 204 20.18 -1.36 -16.92
CA GLU A 204 21.56 -1.73 -17.19
C GLU A 204 21.59 -2.76 -18.33
N ALA A 205 22.51 -2.60 -19.28
CA ALA A 205 22.67 -3.54 -20.37
C ALA A 205 23.23 -4.87 -19.85
N VAL A 206 22.60 -5.99 -20.22
CA VAL A 206 23.03 -7.35 -19.87
C VAL A 206 23.62 -8.10 -21.05
N GLU A 207 23.20 -7.79 -22.27
CA GLU A 207 23.68 -8.45 -23.48
C GLU A 207 23.51 -7.53 -24.70
N ARG A 208 24.42 -7.67 -25.67
CA ARG A 208 24.30 -7.03 -26.99
C ARG A 208 24.37 -8.07 -28.09
N VAL A 209 23.45 -7.99 -29.04
CA VAL A 209 23.42 -8.87 -30.20
C VAL A 209 23.44 -8.05 -31.47
N ASP A 210 24.25 -8.46 -32.44
CA ASP A 210 24.37 -7.78 -33.74
C ASP A 210 23.20 -8.10 -34.67
N HIS A 211 22.50 -9.22 -34.43
CA HIS A 211 21.31 -9.62 -35.18
C HIS A 211 20.21 -10.06 -34.22
N GLY A 212 19.37 -9.10 -33.81
CA GLY A 212 18.17 -9.38 -33.01
C GLY A 212 17.00 -9.85 -33.88
N TYR A 213 16.68 -9.08 -34.92
CA TYR A 213 15.69 -9.45 -35.93
C TYR A 213 16.02 -8.81 -37.28
N SER A 214 15.36 -9.28 -38.34
CA SER A 214 15.47 -8.72 -39.68
C SER A 214 14.33 -7.73 -39.93
N TRP A 215 14.66 -6.47 -40.17
CA TRP A 215 13.69 -5.44 -40.56
C TRP A 215 13.65 -5.32 -42.07
N LYS A 216 12.45 -5.32 -42.66
CA LYS A 216 12.25 -5.06 -44.08
C LYS A 216 11.81 -3.62 -44.28
N ASP A 217 12.55 -2.84 -45.06
CA ASP A 217 12.21 -1.47 -45.39
C ASP A 217 10.91 -1.45 -46.20
N PRO A 218 9.84 -0.78 -45.73
CA PRO A 218 8.58 -0.71 -46.47
C PRO A 218 8.67 0.13 -47.75
N ALA A 219 9.65 1.04 -47.87
CA ALA A 219 9.85 1.87 -49.06
C ALA A 219 10.75 1.20 -50.10
N THR A 220 11.84 0.56 -49.68
CA THR A 220 12.82 -0.04 -50.62
C THR A 220 12.71 -1.56 -50.75
N GLY A 221 12.09 -2.24 -49.78
CA GLY A 221 12.03 -3.69 -49.69
C GLY A 221 13.30 -4.37 -49.16
N ASP A 222 14.34 -3.59 -48.84
CA ASP A 222 15.62 -4.09 -48.34
C ASP A 222 15.47 -4.72 -46.95
N VAL A 223 16.23 -5.78 -46.68
CA VAL A 223 16.23 -6.44 -45.37
C VAL A 223 17.51 -6.09 -44.63
N LEU A 224 17.37 -5.44 -43.47
CA LEU A 224 18.48 -5.02 -42.60
C LEU A 224 18.45 -5.81 -41.29
N PRO A 225 19.58 -6.39 -40.84
CA PRO A 225 19.69 -6.95 -39.50
C PRO A 225 19.72 -5.83 -38.48
N VAL A 226 18.79 -5.86 -37.51
CA VAL A 226 18.71 -4.86 -36.45
C VAL A 226 19.44 -5.36 -35.21
N PRO A 227 20.51 -4.68 -34.76
CA PRO A 227 21.20 -5.02 -33.53
C PRO A 227 20.40 -4.57 -32.31
N LEU A 228 20.32 -5.44 -31.31
CA LEU A 228 19.61 -5.19 -30.05
C LEU A 228 20.56 -5.13 -28.86
N VAL A 229 20.15 -4.38 -27.85
CA VAL A 229 20.66 -4.46 -26.49
C VAL A 229 19.54 -4.91 -25.57
N TYR A 230 19.80 -5.96 -24.80
CA TYR A 230 18.95 -6.42 -23.72
C TYR A 230 19.36 -5.69 -22.46
N MET A 231 18.38 -5.15 -21.74
CA MET A 231 18.60 -4.38 -20.54
C MET A 231 17.69 -4.87 -19.41
N VAL A 232 18.18 -4.82 -18.18
CA VAL A 232 17.39 -5.17 -17.00
C VAL A 232 17.43 -4.05 -15.99
N LYS A 233 16.38 -3.98 -15.19
CA LYS A 233 16.32 -3.11 -14.03
C LYS A 233 15.83 -3.94 -12.86
N SER A 234 16.60 -3.89 -11.78
CA SER A 234 16.09 -4.30 -10.49
C SER A 234 14.93 -3.38 -10.13
N VAL A 235 13.71 -3.94 -10.15
CA VAL A 235 12.54 -3.30 -9.55
C VAL A 235 12.34 -3.81 -8.13
N GLN A 236 13.43 -4.34 -7.54
CA GLN A 236 13.49 -5.22 -6.39
C GLN A 236 12.32 -5.06 -5.43
N ASN A 237 11.67 -6.19 -5.22
CA ASN A 237 10.70 -6.43 -4.19
C ASN A 237 11.42 -6.74 -2.88
N SER A 238 12.45 -5.96 -2.49
CA SER A 238 13.18 -6.15 -1.22
C SER A 238 12.21 -6.04 -0.03
N THR A 239 11.49 -7.11 0.27
CA THR A 239 11.12 -7.47 1.62
C THR A 239 12.38 -8.10 2.18
N ALA A 240 12.83 -7.66 3.34
CA ALA A 240 14.04 -8.20 3.94
C ALA A 240 13.93 -9.69 4.31
N PHE A 241 12.76 -10.31 4.12
CA PHE A 241 12.40 -11.64 4.61
C PHE A 241 11.69 -12.51 3.57
N GLU A 242 12.03 -13.80 3.58
CA GLU A 242 11.23 -14.92 3.09
C GLU A 242 10.63 -15.64 4.30
N VAL A 243 9.34 -16.00 4.28
CA VAL A 243 8.66 -16.56 5.45
C VAL A 243 7.92 -17.84 5.10
N ARG A 244 8.07 -18.84 5.96
CA ARG A 244 7.40 -20.13 5.84
C ARG A 244 6.75 -20.52 7.16
N VAL A 245 5.66 -21.26 7.07
CA VAL A 245 4.93 -21.77 8.23
C VAL A 245 4.60 -23.26 8.05
N ARG A 246 4.54 -23.99 9.16
CA ARG A 246 3.99 -25.36 9.19
C ARG A 246 3.30 -25.65 10.51
N THR A 247 2.38 -26.61 10.51
CA THR A 247 2.00 -27.30 11.73
C THR A 247 3.17 -28.17 12.22
N PRO A 248 3.24 -28.52 13.53
CA PRO A 248 4.25 -29.44 14.03
C PRO A 248 4.30 -30.72 13.21
N SER A 249 5.49 -31.10 12.75
CA SER A 249 5.73 -32.25 11.84
C SER A 249 5.06 -32.16 10.45
N GLY A 250 4.41 -31.04 10.12
CA GLY A 250 3.82 -30.78 8.81
C GLY A 250 4.84 -30.36 7.74
N LYS A 251 4.34 -30.19 6.51
CA LYS A 251 5.12 -29.62 5.41
C LYS A 251 5.18 -28.09 5.54
N TRP A 252 6.34 -27.51 5.24
CA TRP A 252 6.50 -26.07 5.12
C TRP A 252 5.67 -25.52 3.97
N LYS A 253 4.98 -24.41 4.22
CA LYS A 253 4.26 -23.61 3.24
C LYS A 253 4.88 -22.22 3.19
N ASP A 254 5.16 -21.73 2.00
CA ASP A 254 5.62 -20.36 1.78
C ASP A 254 4.46 -19.38 1.98
N LEU A 255 4.74 -18.24 2.59
CA LEU A 255 3.79 -17.14 2.76
C LEU A 255 4.12 -16.01 1.80
N ALA A 256 3.07 -15.40 1.23
CA ALA A 256 3.22 -14.15 0.48
C ALA A 256 3.61 -13.01 1.44
N VAL A 257 4.65 -12.26 1.08
CA VAL A 257 5.14 -11.13 1.86
C VAL A 257 4.67 -9.82 1.24
N TYR A 258 3.97 -9.03 2.04
CA TYR A 258 3.50 -7.69 1.74
C TYR A 258 4.53 -6.66 2.22
N ARG A 259 4.55 -5.48 1.59
CA ARG A 259 5.55 -4.42 1.88
C ARG A 259 4.90 -3.11 2.31
N PRO A 260 4.50 -2.97 3.58
CA PRO A 260 4.10 -1.67 4.12
C PRO A 260 5.27 -0.67 4.09
N ILE A 261 4.98 0.62 3.83
CA ILE A 261 5.98 1.69 3.76
C ILE A 261 5.85 2.59 4.99
N LEU A 262 6.55 2.26 6.07
CA LEU A 262 6.57 3.08 7.28
C LEU A 262 7.14 4.47 6.98
N THR A 263 6.71 5.49 7.72
CA THR A 263 7.18 6.87 7.52
C THR A 263 7.63 7.44 8.85
N GLU A 264 8.88 7.85 8.96
CA GLU A 264 9.35 8.62 10.10
C GLU A 264 9.26 10.10 9.79
N ILE A 265 8.94 10.91 10.81
CA ILE A 265 8.83 12.35 10.66
C ILE A 265 9.83 13.04 11.56
N ASN A 266 10.52 14.02 10.97
CA ASN A 266 11.31 14.96 11.71
C ASN A 266 10.38 16.05 12.27
N ALA A 267 10.15 16.03 13.57
CA ALA A 267 9.23 16.97 14.22
C ALA A 267 9.71 18.43 14.16
N SER A 268 11.00 18.69 13.96
CA SER A 268 11.58 20.03 13.90
C SER A 268 11.45 20.65 12.50
N THR A 269 11.66 19.85 11.45
CA THR A 269 11.65 20.35 10.05
C THR A 269 10.37 20.02 9.30
N GLY A 270 9.55 19.09 9.81
CA GLY A 270 8.38 18.53 9.12
C GLY A 270 8.74 17.59 7.96
N SER A 271 10.03 17.31 7.72
CA SER A 271 10.45 16.39 6.67
C SER A 271 10.10 14.94 7.00
N GLN A 272 9.96 14.11 5.95
CA GLN A 272 9.54 12.72 6.07
C GLN A 272 10.59 11.79 5.48
N SER A 273 10.97 10.78 6.26
CA SER A 273 11.78 9.65 5.84
C SER A 273 10.88 8.44 5.63
N TYR A 274 11.17 7.62 4.63
CA TYR A 274 10.36 6.45 4.28
C TYR A 274 11.18 5.18 4.44
N TYR A 275 10.60 4.21 5.12
CA TYR A 275 11.22 2.93 5.41
C TYR A 275 10.33 1.82 4.87
N GLN A 276 10.96 0.81 4.28
CA GLN A 276 10.27 -0.40 3.86
C GLN A 276 10.25 -1.36 5.06
N SER A 277 9.09 -1.96 5.31
CA SER A 277 8.90 -3.04 6.27
C SER A 277 8.31 -4.25 5.56
N SER A 278 8.30 -5.41 6.21
CA SER A 278 7.76 -6.65 5.68
C SER A 278 6.56 -7.10 6.51
N MET A 279 5.53 -7.65 5.86
CA MET A 279 4.34 -8.15 6.53
C MET A 279 3.93 -9.49 5.92
N VAL A 280 3.61 -10.47 6.76
CA VAL A 280 2.86 -11.65 6.35
C VAL A 280 1.61 -11.76 7.19
N TYR A 281 0.59 -12.42 6.65
CA TYR A 281 -0.54 -12.85 7.45
C TYR A 281 -1.00 -14.24 7.04
N PHE A 282 -1.60 -14.96 7.99
CA PHE A 282 -2.20 -16.26 7.76
C PHE A 282 -3.07 -16.65 8.96
N ASP A 283 -4.03 -17.54 8.71
CA ASP A 283 -4.92 -18.03 9.76
C ASP A 283 -4.53 -19.44 10.19
N PHE A 284 -4.68 -19.75 11.47
CA PHE A 284 -4.43 -21.10 11.97
C PHE A 284 -5.16 -21.39 13.29
N ASN A 285 -5.26 -22.66 13.63
CA ASN A 285 -5.67 -23.09 14.97
C ASN A 285 -4.59 -24.01 15.58
N GLY A 286 -4.52 -24.04 16.91
CA GLY A 286 -3.49 -24.78 17.63
C GLY A 286 -2.12 -24.13 17.49
N THR A 287 -1.10 -24.92 17.17
CA THR A 287 0.31 -24.49 17.17
C THR A 287 0.90 -24.51 15.77
N VAL A 288 1.77 -23.54 15.47
CA VAL A 288 2.56 -23.49 14.23
C VAL A 288 4.03 -23.16 14.50
N GLU A 289 4.90 -23.69 13.64
CA GLU A 289 6.30 -23.30 13.55
C GLU A 289 6.47 -22.29 12.41
N ILE A 290 7.19 -21.20 12.68
CA ILE A 290 7.50 -20.15 11.72
C ILE A 290 9.00 -20.18 11.44
N ALA A 291 9.38 -20.05 10.17
CA ALA A 291 10.75 -19.84 9.73
C ALA A 291 10.82 -18.59 8.86
N ALA A 292 11.52 -17.57 9.32
CA ALA A 292 11.81 -16.35 8.58
C ALA A 292 13.29 -16.32 8.18
N THR A 293 13.58 -16.27 6.89
CA THR A 293 14.93 -16.16 6.35
C THR A 293 15.15 -14.75 5.84
N TRP A 294 16.15 -14.05 6.36
CA TRP A 294 16.41 -12.67 5.96
C TRP A 294 17.45 -12.59 4.81
N SER A 295 17.37 -11.54 4.00
CA SER A 295 18.16 -11.40 2.76
C SER A 295 19.56 -10.76 2.93
N LYS A 296 19.76 -9.86 3.89
CA LYS A 296 21.01 -9.08 4.10
C LYS A 296 22.06 -9.81 4.96
N GLU A 297 23.32 -9.97 4.55
CA GLU A 297 24.33 -10.58 5.43
C GLU A 297 24.75 -9.70 6.62
N ARG A 298 24.07 -9.83 7.77
CA ARG A 298 24.48 -9.32 9.09
C ARG A 298 23.80 -10.12 10.19
N SER A 299 24.45 -10.33 11.34
CA SER A 299 23.68 -10.59 12.56
C SER A 299 24.47 -10.33 13.84
N GLN A 300 23.85 -9.62 14.79
CA GLN A 300 23.81 -9.97 16.22
C GLN A 300 22.50 -9.40 16.83
N ASP A 301 21.77 -10.28 17.54
CA ASP A 301 20.47 -10.11 18.22
C ASP A 301 19.17 -10.27 17.39
N VAL A 302 18.22 -11.03 17.95
CA VAL A 302 16.91 -11.37 17.38
C VAL A 302 15.87 -11.35 18.49
N ARG A 303 14.77 -10.62 18.28
CA ARG A 303 13.70 -10.46 19.26
C ARG A 303 12.32 -10.61 18.61
N VAL A 304 11.42 -11.34 19.28
CA VAL A 304 10.01 -11.46 18.86
C VAL A 304 9.16 -10.73 19.89
N ARG A 305 8.37 -9.76 19.42
CA ARG A 305 7.61 -8.83 20.26
C ARG A 305 6.10 -9.05 20.07
N PRO A 306 5.24 -8.80 21.07
CA PRO A 306 5.56 -8.34 22.43
C PRO A 306 6.36 -9.33 23.29
N ASP A 307 7.25 -8.82 24.14
CA ASP A 307 8.06 -9.62 25.07
C ASP A 307 7.23 -10.40 26.08
N SER A 308 6.05 -9.87 26.42
CA SER A 308 5.10 -10.48 27.34
C SER A 308 4.62 -11.86 26.87
N TYR A 309 4.73 -12.14 25.57
CA TYR A 309 4.39 -13.45 25.02
C TYR A 309 5.44 -14.53 25.32
N GLY A 310 6.64 -14.15 25.76
CA GLY A 310 7.71 -15.08 26.14
C GLY A 310 8.25 -15.93 24.99
N ILE A 311 8.02 -15.52 23.74
CA ILE A 311 8.40 -16.28 22.54
C ILE A 311 9.92 -16.29 22.41
N LYS A 312 10.52 -17.49 22.41
CA LYS A 312 11.95 -17.69 22.20
C LYS A 312 12.23 -18.04 20.75
N ALA A 313 13.09 -17.26 20.12
CA ALA A 313 13.53 -17.48 18.75
C ALA A 313 14.87 -18.21 18.71
N GLN A 314 14.96 -19.21 17.83
CA GLN A 314 16.17 -19.97 17.53
C GLN A 314 16.71 -19.51 16.19
N LYS A 315 17.99 -19.12 16.17
CA LYS A 315 18.65 -18.63 14.96
C LYS A 315 19.60 -19.69 14.40
N SER A 316 19.61 -19.83 13.08
CA SER A 316 20.52 -20.70 12.33
C SER A 316 20.91 -20.02 11.01
N GLY A 317 22.13 -19.51 10.92
CA GLY A 317 22.57 -18.71 9.76
C GLY A 317 21.67 -17.48 9.58
N ARG A 318 21.10 -17.32 8.37
CA ARG A 318 20.14 -16.25 8.01
C ARG A 318 18.68 -16.55 8.38
N SER A 319 18.42 -17.68 9.03
CA SER A 319 17.07 -18.12 9.35
C SER A 319 16.79 -18.00 10.85
N VAL A 320 15.61 -17.49 11.18
CA VAL A 320 15.06 -17.41 12.53
C VAL A 320 13.84 -18.31 12.58
N ARG A 321 13.77 -19.17 13.59
CA ARG A 321 12.63 -20.06 13.86
C ARG A 321 12.04 -19.83 15.24
N PHE A 322 10.72 -19.84 15.33
CA PHE A 322 10.01 -19.79 16.61
C PHE A 322 8.62 -20.40 16.45
N ILE A 323 7.92 -20.54 17.57
CA ILE A 323 6.62 -21.20 17.65
C ILE A 323 5.57 -20.18 18.09
N LEU A 324 4.40 -20.21 17.45
CA LEU A 324 3.18 -19.62 17.98
C LEU A 324 2.25 -20.75 18.43
N ASP A 325 1.88 -20.75 19.71
CA ASP A 325 0.99 -21.76 20.32
C ASP A 325 -0.51 -21.51 20.05
N ARG A 326 -0.84 -20.32 19.53
CA ARG A 326 -2.18 -19.81 19.21
C ARG A 326 -2.05 -18.59 18.27
N PRO A 327 -3.11 -18.20 17.54
CA PRO A 327 -3.10 -16.98 16.73
C PRO A 327 -2.88 -15.72 17.56
N ARG A 328 -1.92 -14.91 17.14
CA ARG A 328 -1.59 -13.60 17.71
C ARG A 328 -0.61 -12.87 16.83
N ASP A 329 -0.73 -11.55 16.81
CA ASP A 329 0.16 -10.66 16.07
C ASP A 329 1.51 -10.54 16.78
N VAL A 330 2.60 -10.66 16.02
CA VAL A 330 3.96 -10.47 16.52
C VAL A 330 4.81 -9.67 15.55
N VAL A 331 5.87 -9.03 16.07
CA VAL A 331 6.90 -8.37 15.28
C VAL A 331 8.22 -9.08 15.50
N LEU A 332 8.82 -9.59 14.42
CA LEU A 332 10.19 -10.08 14.41
C LEU A 332 11.14 -8.91 14.12
N GLN A 333 11.99 -8.60 15.10
CA GLN A 333 12.99 -7.55 15.07
C GLN A 333 14.39 -8.16 15.00
N ILE A 334 15.23 -7.64 14.11
CA ILE A 334 16.61 -8.07 13.91
C ILE A 334 17.55 -6.90 14.24
N ASN A 335 18.58 -7.14 15.05
CA ASN A 335 19.57 -6.14 15.46
C ASN A 335 18.98 -4.82 16.02
N GLY A 336 17.81 -4.86 16.68
CA GLY A 336 17.14 -3.68 17.23
C GLY A 336 16.48 -2.75 16.20
N GLU A 337 16.41 -3.11 14.92
CA GLU A 337 15.73 -2.33 13.88
C GLU A 337 14.24 -2.20 14.17
N ILE A 338 13.68 -0.99 14.07
CA ILE A 338 12.26 -0.73 14.37
C ILE A 338 11.41 -0.47 13.12
N PHE A 339 12.05 -0.21 11.99
CA PHE A 339 11.35 0.08 10.74
C PHE A 339 11.49 -1.05 9.71
N ASP A 340 12.68 -1.64 9.54
CA ASP A 340 12.88 -2.80 8.67
C ASP A 340 12.66 -4.09 9.46
N VAL A 341 11.41 -4.33 9.83
CA VAL A 341 10.96 -5.47 10.65
C VAL A 341 10.06 -6.40 9.83
N LEU A 342 9.75 -7.56 10.40
CA LEU A 342 8.73 -8.46 9.87
C LEU A 342 7.52 -8.48 10.81
N HIS A 343 6.41 -7.88 10.36
CA HIS A 343 5.09 -8.00 10.96
C HIS A 343 4.48 -9.35 10.59
N ILE A 344 4.06 -10.13 11.57
CA ILE A 344 3.38 -11.41 11.37
C ILE A 344 2.03 -11.29 12.03
N LEU A 345 1.00 -11.21 11.20
CA LEU A 345 -0.38 -11.05 11.64
C LEU A 345 -1.08 -12.40 11.57
N ALA A 346 -1.73 -12.83 12.64
CA ALA A 346 -2.33 -14.15 12.65
C ALA A 346 -3.66 -14.19 13.39
N ASN A 347 -4.67 -14.71 12.69
CA ASN A 347 -6.03 -14.84 13.20
C ASN A 347 -6.43 -16.31 13.33
N PRO A 348 -7.43 -16.63 14.17
CA PRO A 348 -8.14 -17.88 14.03
C PRO A 348 -8.84 -17.94 12.67
N PRO A 349 -9.09 -19.12 12.08
CA PRO A 349 -9.86 -19.23 10.85
C PRO A 349 -11.27 -18.61 11.02
N PRO A 350 -11.85 -18.01 9.98
CA PRO A 350 -13.22 -17.49 10.04
C PRO A 350 -14.21 -18.58 10.46
N VAL A 351 -15.10 -18.26 11.42
CA VAL A 351 -16.11 -19.20 11.94
C VAL A 351 -17.45 -19.04 11.22
N ASP A 352 -17.79 -17.80 10.82
CA ASP A 352 -19.05 -17.43 10.18
C ASP A 352 -18.79 -16.59 8.91
N GLU A 353 -18.11 -17.18 7.93
CA GLU A 353 -17.91 -16.55 6.62
C GLU A 353 -19.25 -16.50 5.85
N PRO A 354 -19.72 -15.31 5.46
CA PRO A 354 -20.96 -15.18 4.69
C PRO A 354 -20.78 -15.73 3.27
N SER A 355 -21.89 -16.20 2.69
CA SER A 355 -21.95 -16.57 1.28
C SER A 355 -21.78 -15.34 0.39
N GLU A 356 -21.06 -15.48 -0.73
CA GLU A 356 -20.96 -14.44 -1.75
C GLU A 356 -22.33 -14.08 -2.35
N ASP A 357 -23.25 -15.06 -2.44
CA ASP A 357 -24.61 -14.89 -2.94
C ASP A 357 -25.60 -14.32 -1.91
N ASP A 358 -25.16 -14.02 -0.68
CA ASP A 358 -26.05 -13.46 0.35
C ASP A 358 -26.47 -12.03 -0.04
N PRO A 359 -27.78 -11.75 -0.21
CA PRO A 359 -28.26 -10.45 -0.65
C PRO A 359 -27.98 -9.32 0.34
N ASP A 360 -27.65 -9.64 1.60
CA ASP A 360 -27.27 -8.69 2.64
C ASP A 360 -25.75 -8.46 2.75
N VAL A 361 -24.97 -9.04 1.84
CA VAL A 361 -23.51 -9.00 1.85
C VAL A 361 -22.96 -8.33 0.60
N ILE A 362 -22.04 -7.38 0.79
CA ILE A 362 -21.18 -6.84 -0.26
C ILE A 362 -19.87 -7.61 -0.17
N TYR A 363 -19.60 -8.50 -1.13
CA TYR A 363 -18.50 -9.46 -1.04
C TYR A 363 -17.31 -9.07 -1.94
N TYR A 364 -16.09 -9.13 -1.39
CA TYR A 364 -14.84 -9.05 -2.13
C TYR A 364 -14.01 -10.31 -1.91
N GLY A 365 -14.03 -11.21 -2.90
CA GLY A 365 -13.25 -12.46 -2.89
C GLY A 365 -11.74 -12.25 -3.04
N SER A 366 -10.99 -13.35 -3.05
CA SER A 366 -9.53 -13.34 -3.22
C SER A 366 -9.11 -12.65 -4.51
N GLY A 367 -8.00 -11.89 -4.48
CA GLY A 367 -7.53 -11.13 -5.65
C GLY A 367 -7.34 -9.64 -5.35
N PHE A 368 -6.96 -8.86 -6.37
CA PHE A 368 -6.79 -7.41 -6.24
C PHE A 368 -8.01 -6.68 -6.80
N HIS A 369 -8.60 -5.80 -6.00
CA HIS A 369 -9.80 -5.04 -6.33
C HIS A 369 -9.50 -3.54 -6.24
N SER A 370 -9.70 -2.81 -7.33
CA SER A 370 -9.54 -1.36 -7.35
C SER A 370 -10.91 -0.69 -7.40
N VAL A 371 -11.34 -0.10 -6.30
CA VAL A 371 -12.66 0.50 -6.16
C VAL A 371 -12.55 2.02 -6.36
N PRO A 372 -13.23 2.61 -7.36
CA PRO A 372 -13.23 4.04 -7.54
C PRO A 372 -14.01 4.72 -6.40
N GLY A 373 -13.42 5.76 -5.80
CA GLY A 373 -14.05 6.52 -4.73
C GLY A 373 -14.21 5.72 -3.43
N LYS A 374 -15.41 5.78 -2.85
CA LYS A 374 -15.71 5.32 -1.49
C LYS A 374 -16.78 4.23 -1.52
N ILE A 375 -16.69 3.26 -0.62
CA ILE A 375 -17.72 2.25 -0.40
C ILE A 375 -18.65 2.75 0.71
N GLN A 376 -19.94 2.90 0.43
CA GLN A 376 -20.96 3.13 1.46
C GLN A 376 -21.52 1.79 1.91
N VAL A 377 -21.55 1.52 3.21
CA VAL A 377 -22.16 0.31 3.75
C VAL A 377 -23.55 0.65 4.31
N PRO A 378 -24.65 0.16 3.69
CA PRO A 378 -26.01 0.46 4.13
C PRO A 378 -26.38 -0.18 5.47
N SER A 379 -27.46 0.30 6.09
CA SER A 379 -28.08 -0.34 7.25
C SER A 379 -28.45 -1.80 6.94
N GLY A 380 -28.23 -2.70 7.90
CA GLY A 380 -28.53 -4.13 7.76
C GLY A 380 -27.51 -4.91 6.92
N LYS A 381 -26.53 -4.26 6.28
CA LYS A 381 -25.59 -4.90 5.35
C LYS A 381 -24.23 -5.20 5.99
N THR A 382 -23.56 -6.20 5.45
CA THR A 382 -22.18 -6.54 5.78
C THR A 382 -21.28 -6.38 4.55
N LEU A 383 -20.24 -5.56 4.65
CA LEU A 383 -19.13 -5.57 3.69
C LEU A 383 -18.13 -6.66 4.12
N TYR A 384 -17.99 -7.72 3.33
CA TYR A 384 -17.07 -8.81 3.62
C TYR A 384 -15.88 -8.82 2.67
N ILE A 385 -14.67 -8.82 3.23
CA ILE A 385 -13.40 -8.81 2.48
C ILE A 385 -12.62 -10.08 2.81
N ALA A 386 -12.64 -11.04 1.90
CA ALA A 386 -12.10 -12.39 2.12
C ALA A 386 -10.57 -12.40 2.31
N GLY A 387 -10.07 -13.43 2.99
CA GLY A 387 -8.63 -13.71 3.05
C GLY A 387 -8.04 -13.87 1.65
N GLY A 388 -6.85 -13.33 1.41
CA GLY A 388 -6.23 -13.28 0.07
C GLY A 388 -6.77 -12.14 -0.82
N SER A 389 -7.76 -11.38 -0.37
CA SER A 389 -8.23 -10.16 -1.05
C SER A 389 -7.37 -8.95 -0.72
N VAL A 390 -7.12 -8.09 -1.70
CA VAL A 390 -6.50 -6.77 -1.53
C VAL A 390 -7.43 -5.74 -2.17
N VAL A 391 -8.11 -4.94 -1.35
CA VAL A 391 -9.05 -3.91 -1.80
C VAL A 391 -8.38 -2.54 -1.68
N SER A 392 -8.14 -1.92 -2.83
CA SER A 392 -7.66 -0.54 -2.96
C SER A 392 -8.85 0.41 -3.07
N VAL A 393 -9.14 1.16 -2.00
CA VAL A 393 -10.32 2.05 -1.91
C VAL A 393 -9.99 3.32 -1.12
N GLU A 394 -10.65 4.44 -1.40
CA GLU A 394 -10.41 5.69 -0.65
C GLU A 394 -10.96 5.62 0.78
N ALA A 395 -12.20 5.18 0.94
CA ALA A 395 -12.83 5.05 2.24
C ALA A 395 -13.94 4.00 2.23
N ILE A 396 -14.20 3.42 3.39
CA ILE A 396 -15.41 2.66 3.72
C ILE A 396 -16.20 3.51 4.69
N GLU A 397 -17.40 3.94 4.31
CA GLU A 397 -18.20 4.88 5.07
C GLU A 397 -19.47 4.22 5.61
N PHE A 398 -19.68 4.40 6.90
CA PHE A 398 -20.90 4.13 7.63
C PHE A 398 -21.48 5.47 8.08
N THR A 399 -22.32 6.08 7.25
CA THR A 399 -22.91 7.40 7.51
C THR A 399 -24.41 7.28 7.74
N ASN A 400 -24.91 7.70 8.92
CA ASN A 400 -26.33 7.68 9.26
C ASN A 400 -27.00 6.31 9.08
N VAL A 401 -26.31 5.23 9.44
CA VAL A 401 -26.76 3.85 9.26
C VAL A 401 -26.92 3.13 10.61
N THR A 402 -27.57 1.95 10.62
CA THR A 402 -27.82 1.13 11.83
C THR A 402 -27.70 -0.37 11.52
N ASN A 403 -27.14 -1.15 12.45
CA ASN A 403 -26.82 -2.58 12.32
C ASN A 403 -26.07 -2.96 11.02
N ALA A 404 -24.79 -2.64 10.91
CA ALA A 404 -23.99 -2.87 9.70
C ALA A 404 -22.57 -3.24 10.09
N ALA A 405 -21.88 -3.94 9.21
CA ALA A 405 -20.56 -4.45 9.52
C ALA A 405 -19.59 -4.35 8.34
N VAL A 406 -18.30 -4.28 8.64
CA VAL A 406 -17.23 -4.65 7.71
C VAL A 406 -16.37 -5.73 8.37
N ARG A 407 -16.25 -6.88 7.71
CA ARG A 407 -15.63 -8.09 8.28
C ARG A 407 -14.72 -8.78 7.27
N GLY A 408 -13.91 -9.71 7.75
CA GLY A 408 -13.08 -10.60 6.93
C GLY A 408 -11.59 -10.34 7.12
N HIS A 409 -10.74 -11.20 6.53
CA HIS A 409 -9.29 -11.21 6.76
C HIS A 409 -8.48 -10.64 5.58
N GLY A 410 -9.13 -9.89 4.69
CA GLY A 410 -8.47 -9.23 3.57
C GLY A 410 -7.71 -7.96 3.94
N VAL A 411 -6.96 -7.45 2.96
CA VAL A 411 -6.10 -6.27 3.10
C VAL A 411 -6.76 -5.05 2.45
N LEU A 412 -6.92 -3.98 3.22
CA LEU A 412 -7.34 -2.66 2.77
C LEU A 412 -6.12 -1.77 2.51
N THR A 413 -6.11 -1.06 1.38
CA THR A 413 -5.02 -0.16 1.03
C THR A 413 -5.49 1.06 0.24
N TYR A 414 -4.72 2.14 0.26
CA TYR A 414 -4.91 3.29 -0.62
C TYR A 414 -3.62 4.07 -0.81
N SER A 415 -3.39 4.59 -2.01
CA SER A 415 -2.14 5.29 -2.37
C SER A 415 -1.90 6.56 -1.56
N ARG A 416 -2.97 7.26 -1.13
CA ARG A 416 -2.88 8.51 -0.36
C ARG A 416 -3.05 8.33 1.16
N SER A 417 -3.78 7.29 1.57
CA SER A 417 -4.24 6.90 2.92
C SER A 417 -5.77 6.78 2.94
N GLY A 418 -6.27 5.59 3.28
CA GLY A 418 -7.70 5.28 3.29
C GLY A 418 -8.28 5.16 4.70
N ASN A 419 -9.60 5.11 4.84
CA ASN A 419 -10.23 5.05 6.16
C ASN A 419 -11.52 4.25 6.21
N ILE A 420 -11.76 3.60 7.34
CA ILE A 420 -13.10 3.18 7.75
C ILE A 420 -13.66 4.34 8.57
N LEU A 421 -14.69 5.02 8.07
CA LEU A 421 -15.32 6.17 8.71
C LEU A 421 -16.69 5.76 9.22
N VAL A 422 -16.86 5.76 10.54
CA VAL A 422 -18.16 5.56 11.18
C VAL A 422 -18.64 6.89 11.72
N THR A 423 -19.72 7.42 11.15
CA THR A 423 -20.26 8.75 11.51
C THR A 423 -21.74 8.66 11.81
N ARG A 424 -22.17 9.24 12.94
CA ARG A 424 -23.59 9.33 13.35
C ARG A 424 -24.32 7.99 13.27
N TYR A 425 -23.86 7.02 14.05
CA TYR A 425 -24.24 5.60 13.91
C TYR A 425 -24.64 4.93 15.24
N LYS A 426 -25.45 3.85 15.15
CA LYS A 426 -25.68 2.87 16.24
C LYS A 426 -25.52 1.39 15.82
N ASN A 427 -24.57 0.67 16.45
CA ASN A 427 -24.26 -0.77 16.25
C ASN A 427 -23.39 -1.15 15.01
N VAL A 428 -22.17 -0.61 14.88
CA VAL A 428 -21.21 -1.03 13.81
C VAL A 428 -20.25 -2.09 14.33
N VAL A 429 -19.94 -3.07 13.50
CA VAL A 429 -18.82 -3.99 13.71
C VAL A 429 -17.74 -3.80 12.63
N VAL A 430 -16.49 -3.62 13.04
CA VAL A 430 -15.30 -3.70 12.20
C VAL A 430 -14.46 -4.88 12.69
N GLU A 431 -14.26 -5.91 11.88
CA GLU A 431 -13.67 -7.17 12.37
C GLU A 431 -12.68 -7.83 11.40
N GLY A 432 -11.48 -8.18 11.90
CA GLY A 432 -10.56 -9.14 11.26
C GLY A 432 -9.67 -8.58 10.13
N LEU A 433 -9.90 -7.34 9.73
CA LEU A 433 -9.29 -6.74 8.55
C LEU A 433 -7.86 -6.23 8.82
N ILE A 434 -7.09 -6.14 7.74
CA ILE A 434 -5.73 -5.59 7.75
C ILE A 434 -5.70 -4.27 6.99
N GLY A 435 -5.32 -3.17 7.65
CA GLY A 435 -5.21 -1.84 7.03
C GLY A 435 -3.77 -1.43 6.74
N ILE A 436 -3.33 -1.46 5.48
CA ILE A 436 -2.05 -0.86 5.06
C ILE A 436 -2.32 0.60 4.66
N ASN A 437 -1.87 1.55 5.48
CA ASN A 437 -2.17 2.99 5.33
C ASN A 437 -3.66 3.31 5.44
N PHE A 438 -4.42 2.42 6.08
CA PHE A 438 -5.86 2.47 6.18
C PHE A 438 -6.22 2.51 7.66
N MET A 439 -7.07 3.43 8.13
CA MET A 439 -7.36 3.57 9.56
C MET A 439 -8.86 3.57 9.86
N ALA A 440 -9.26 2.95 10.96
CA ALA A 440 -10.62 3.08 11.48
C ALA A 440 -10.77 4.36 12.31
N ARG A 441 -11.83 5.14 12.05
CA ARG A 441 -12.16 6.39 12.74
C ARG A 441 -13.66 6.47 13.00
N THR A 442 -14.01 6.86 14.21
CA THR A 442 -15.40 6.93 14.69
C THR A 442 -15.71 8.34 15.15
N PHE A 443 -16.86 8.89 14.73
CA PHE A 443 -17.33 10.22 15.09
C PHE A 443 -18.83 10.18 15.40
N GLU A 444 -19.25 10.75 16.54
CA GLU A 444 -20.67 10.78 16.95
C GLU A 444 -21.36 9.40 16.86
N ALA A 445 -20.68 8.33 17.28
CA ALA A 445 -21.16 6.96 17.12
C ALA A 445 -21.38 6.27 18.47
N THR A 446 -22.39 5.40 18.53
CA THR A 446 -22.75 4.62 19.72
C THR A 446 -22.65 3.13 19.42
N ASN A 447 -22.10 2.35 20.35
CA ASN A 447 -21.96 0.90 20.25
C ASN A 447 -21.19 0.47 18.98
N VAL A 448 -19.91 0.84 18.92
CA VAL A 448 -19.02 0.47 17.81
C VAL A 448 -17.98 -0.53 18.34
N ASP A 449 -17.95 -1.70 17.72
CA ASP A 449 -17.00 -2.76 18.04
C ASP A 449 -15.91 -2.83 16.95
N ILE A 450 -14.65 -2.62 17.33
CA ILE A 450 -13.49 -2.84 16.46
C ILE A 450 -12.68 -4.01 17.02
N LYS A 451 -12.63 -5.12 16.29
CA LYS A 451 -12.06 -6.41 16.74
C LYS A 451 -11.04 -6.91 15.74
N ASN A 452 -9.95 -7.53 16.22
CA ASN A 452 -8.92 -8.15 15.37
C ASN A 452 -8.47 -7.26 14.20
N TRP A 453 -8.30 -5.97 14.46
CA TRP A 453 -7.88 -4.99 13.48
C TRP A 453 -6.37 -4.80 13.55
N SER A 454 -5.68 -5.09 12.45
CA SER A 454 -4.22 -4.95 12.36
C SER A 454 -3.86 -3.91 11.31
N CYS A 455 -2.90 -3.03 11.58
CA CYS A 455 -2.70 -1.84 10.73
C CYS A 455 -1.23 -1.46 10.52
N PRO A 456 -0.35 -2.31 9.97
CA PRO A 456 1.05 -1.98 9.78
C PRO A 456 1.20 -0.75 8.87
N MET A 457 1.34 0.42 9.50
CA MET A 457 1.05 1.71 8.89
C MET A 457 2.15 2.16 7.92
N GLY A 458 1.76 2.67 6.77
CA GLY A 458 2.64 3.42 5.88
C GLY A 458 2.05 4.68 5.24
N ARG A 459 2.93 5.42 4.54
CA ARG A 459 2.84 6.72 3.81
C ARG A 459 1.61 7.66 3.95
N ARG A 460 1.88 8.98 3.98
CA ARG A 460 0.97 10.06 3.54
C ARG A 460 1.68 10.79 2.41
N HIS A 461 0.99 11.13 1.32
CA HIS A 461 1.55 12.01 0.29
C HIS A 461 0.77 13.32 0.27
N ARG A 462 1.39 14.43 0.69
CA ARG A 462 1.18 15.79 0.17
C ARG A 462 2.21 16.76 0.79
N PRO A 463 2.88 17.61 -0.02
CA PRO A 463 3.47 18.87 0.41
C PRO A 463 2.47 19.99 0.13
N LEU A 464 1.88 20.60 1.16
CA LEU A 464 1.35 21.97 1.22
C LEU A 464 0.64 22.14 2.57
N GLN A 465 1.17 23.07 3.38
CA GLN A 465 0.69 23.55 4.69
C GLN A 465 1.03 22.65 5.92
N PRO A 466 1.48 23.23 7.05
CA PRO A 466 1.79 22.49 8.27
C PRO A 466 0.49 22.02 8.95
N LYS A 467 0.59 20.98 9.81
CA LYS A 467 -0.43 20.35 10.67
C LYS A 467 -0.94 18.99 10.11
N TYR A 468 -0.66 17.77 10.58
CA TYR A 468 0.15 17.10 11.61
C TYR A 468 0.21 15.60 11.22
N PRO A 469 1.14 14.79 11.75
CA PRO A 469 1.16 13.36 11.47
C PRO A 469 0.53 12.48 12.57
N HIS A 470 -0.12 11.38 12.18
CA HIS A 470 -0.59 10.30 13.05
C HIS A 470 -0.32 8.91 12.48
N ARG A 471 0.31 7.98 13.25
CA ARG A 471 0.38 6.52 13.00
C ARG A 471 0.54 5.70 14.31
N PHE A 472 -0.16 4.54 14.36
CA PHE A 472 -0.40 3.59 15.48
C PHE A 472 -0.58 4.18 16.87
N ARG A 473 -1.71 4.87 17.03
CA ARG A 473 -2.10 5.50 18.28
C ARG A 473 -3.58 5.33 18.49
N LEU A 474 -3.95 5.20 19.75
CA LEU A 474 -5.32 5.38 20.16
C LEU A 474 -5.51 6.84 20.58
N SER A 475 -6.44 7.52 19.94
CA SER A 475 -6.79 8.89 20.26
C SER A 475 -8.28 8.99 20.57
N ILE A 476 -8.58 9.36 21.81
CA ILE A 476 -9.94 9.56 22.32
C ILE A 476 -10.15 11.04 22.55
N TYR A 477 -11.04 11.63 21.77
CA TYR A 477 -11.39 13.04 21.80
C TYR A 477 -12.88 13.20 22.08
N ASN A 478 -13.25 14.25 22.81
CA ASN A 478 -14.63 14.69 22.96
C ASN A 478 -15.03 15.46 21.70
N HIS A 479 -15.04 16.79 21.76
CA HIS A 479 -15.19 17.62 20.59
C HIS A 479 -13.91 17.70 19.75
N ARG A 480 -14.07 17.60 18.43
CA ARG A 480 -13.04 17.96 17.45
C ARG A 480 -13.67 18.38 16.14
N ASP A 481 -13.26 19.54 15.63
CA ASP A 481 -13.74 20.11 14.38
C ASP A 481 -15.28 20.29 14.39
N ALA A 482 -16.01 19.45 13.65
CA ALA A 482 -17.47 19.52 13.53
C ALA A 482 -18.19 18.46 14.38
N TRP A 483 -17.46 17.70 15.20
CA TRP A 483 -17.98 16.57 15.98
C TRP A 483 -18.03 16.94 17.45
N TYR A 484 -19.16 16.71 18.11
CA TYR A 484 -19.42 17.10 19.50
C TYR A 484 -19.87 15.92 20.35
N GLY A 485 -19.71 16.06 21.66
CA GLY A 485 -20.34 15.21 22.66
C GLY A 485 -19.36 14.56 23.65
N ASP A 486 -19.95 14.03 24.71
CA ASP A 486 -19.25 13.24 25.71
C ASP A 486 -18.75 11.92 25.12
N VAL A 487 -17.61 11.47 25.64
CA VAL A 487 -17.11 10.12 25.43
C VAL A 487 -17.37 9.32 26.69
N LYS A 488 -18.00 8.16 26.56
CA LYS A 488 -18.25 7.27 27.69
C LYS A 488 -18.15 5.81 27.31
N ASN A 489 -17.79 4.98 28.28
CA ASN A 489 -17.80 3.51 28.18
C ASN A 489 -16.90 3.00 27.06
N ILE A 490 -15.62 3.40 27.08
CA ILE A 490 -14.62 2.95 26.11
C ILE A 490 -13.78 1.83 26.72
N THR A 491 -13.71 0.69 26.05
CA THR A 491 -12.82 -0.41 26.45
C THR A 491 -11.79 -0.68 25.37
N ILE A 492 -10.52 -0.67 25.77
CA ILE A 492 -9.38 -1.05 24.95
C ILE A 492 -8.73 -2.25 25.62
N GLN A 493 -8.66 -3.36 24.91
CA GLN A 493 -8.13 -4.58 25.50
C GLN A 493 -7.39 -5.47 24.51
N ASN A 494 -6.46 -6.27 25.04
CA ASN A 494 -5.72 -7.30 24.30
C ASN A 494 -5.03 -6.73 23.05
N SER A 495 -4.34 -5.59 23.19
CA SER A 495 -3.83 -4.81 22.07
C SER A 495 -2.32 -4.61 22.17
N SER A 496 -1.64 -4.57 21.02
CA SER A 496 -0.23 -4.21 20.90
C SER A 496 -0.09 -2.91 20.11
N LEU A 497 0.61 -1.92 20.67
CA LEU A 497 0.74 -0.57 20.12
C LEU A 497 2.21 -0.28 19.78
N LEU A 498 2.50 0.04 18.53
CA LEU A 498 3.84 0.41 18.06
C LEU A 498 3.81 1.82 17.47
N ALA A 499 4.02 2.85 18.29
CA ALA A 499 3.91 4.24 17.88
C ALA A 499 5.24 4.79 17.34
N ASP A 500 5.19 5.51 16.20
CA ASP A 500 6.39 6.07 15.54
C ASP A 500 6.73 7.50 16.00
N VAL A 501 5.74 8.40 15.95
CA VAL A 501 5.77 9.82 16.31
C VAL A 501 4.43 10.11 16.99
N ALA A 502 4.55 10.57 18.23
CA ALA A 502 3.51 10.89 19.22
C ALA A 502 2.95 9.72 20.06
N HIS A 503 2.00 10.02 20.95
CA HIS A 503 1.50 9.17 22.04
C HIS A 503 0.82 7.85 21.63
N PRO A 504 1.28 6.66 22.05
CA PRO A 504 0.56 5.39 21.88
C PRO A 504 -0.92 5.49 22.29
N VAL A 505 -1.19 6.16 23.41
CA VAL A 505 -2.54 6.43 23.91
C VAL A 505 -2.67 7.88 24.34
N ASN A 506 -3.72 8.56 23.86
CA ASN A 506 -4.13 9.87 24.36
C ASN A 506 -5.64 9.98 24.55
N VAL A 507 -6.02 10.52 25.70
CA VAL A 507 -7.39 10.90 26.03
C VAL A 507 -7.47 12.40 26.28
N GLY A 508 -8.47 13.06 25.70
CA GLY A 508 -8.69 14.51 25.82
C GLY A 508 -7.92 15.29 24.76
N SER A 509 -7.20 16.35 25.10
CA SER A 509 -6.54 17.32 24.23
C SER A 509 -7.48 18.20 23.40
N HIS A 510 -8.67 17.72 23.02
CA HIS A 510 -9.68 18.49 22.31
C HIS A 510 -11.04 18.33 22.98
N GLY A 511 -11.76 19.44 23.11
CA GLY A 511 -13.05 19.55 23.79
C GLY A 511 -13.76 20.85 23.40
N ASN A 512 -14.80 21.19 24.15
CA ASN A 512 -15.63 22.36 23.88
C ASN A 512 -15.66 23.31 25.09
N THR A 513 -14.91 24.41 25.01
CA THR A 513 -14.89 25.42 26.09
C THR A 513 -16.26 26.05 26.35
N ALA A 514 -17.07 26.25 25.31
CA ALA A 514 -18.36 26.92 25.44
C ALA A 514 -19.43 26.03 26.10
N ASP A 515 -19.34 24.72 25.85
CA ASP A 515 -20.18 23.69 26.47
C ASP A 515 -19.30 22.53 26.94
N PRO A 516 -18.67 22.64 28.14
CA PRO A 516 -17.63 21.71 28.60
C PRO A 516 -18.06 20.25 28.70
N GLU A 517 -17.36 19.40 27.96
CA GLU A 517 -17.64 17.96 27.83
C GLU A 517 -16.86 17.11 28.84
N LYS A 518 -17.13 15.81 28.81
CA LYS A 518 -16.59 14.81 29.72
C LYS A 518 -16.17 13.53 29.00
N ALA A 519 -15.01 12.99 29.35
CA ALA A 519 -14.61 11.63 28.99
C ALA A 519 -14.61 10.75 30.24
N CYS A 520 -15.48 9.73 30.29
CA CYS A 520 -15.61 8.86 31.46
C CYS A 520 -15.74 7.37 31.15
N ASP A 521 -15.56 6.54 32.17
CA ASP A 521 -15.67 5.07 32.07
C ASP A 521 -14.75 4.50 30.98
N ILE A 522 -13.46 4.85 31.04
CA ILE A 522 -12.45 4.38 30.07
C ILE A 522 -11.62 3.29 30.70
N THR A 523 -11.63 2.10 30.11
CA THR A 523 -10.82 0.97 30.55
C THR A 523 -9.76 0.61 29.51
N MET A 524 -8.51 0.51 29.94
CA MET A 524 -7.38 -0.03 29.20
C MET A 524 -6.87 -1.25 29.93
N ARG A 525 -7.04 -2.44 29.34
CA ARG A 525 -6.67 -3.71 29.99
C ARG A 525 -5.82 -4.59 29.09
N ASN A 526 -4.75 -5.17 29.61
CA ASN A 526 -3.94 -6.12 28.84
C ASN A 526 -3.42 -5.50 27.52
N VAL A 527 -2.65 -4.41 27.64
CA VAL A 527 -2.07 -3.69 26.50
C VAL A 527 -0.54 -3.73 26.55
N ASP A 528 0.10 -4.03 25.42
CA ASP A 528 1.54 -3.97 25.23
C ASP A 528 1.91 -2.75 24.39
N ILE A 529 2.70 -1.84 24.96
CA ILE A 529 3.24 -0.67 24.25
C ILE A 529 4.69 -0.97 23.86
N LEU A 530 4.92 -1.08 22.56
CA LEU A 530 6.18 -1.55 21.97
C LEU A 530 7.13 -0.41 21.61
N ASP A 531 6.65 0.76 21.22
CA ASP A 531 7.55 1.90 20.98
C ASP A 531 6.79 3.21 21.21
N HIS A 532 7.58 4.26 21.43
CA HIS A 532 7.13 5.61 21.67
C HIS A 532 8.26 6.60 21.35
N ARG A 533 7.92 7.65 20.61
CA ARG A 533 8.83 8.76 20.31
C ARG A 533 8.03 10.04 20.14
N GLU A 534 7.73 10.71 21.25
CA GLU A 534 7.07 12.01 21.23
C GLU A 534 8.07 13.12 21.55
N ASN A 535 8.15 14.12 20.67
CA ASN A 535 9.04 15.27 20.85
C ASN A 535 8.34 16.43 21.58
N GLN A 536 7.01 16.45 21.58
CA GLN A 536 6.24 17.49 22.23
C GLN A 536 6.06 17.20 23.72
N MET A 537 6.74 17.96 24.58
CA MET A 537 6.74 17.77 26.04
C MET A 537 5.33 17.72 26.69
N LEU A 538 4.35 18.41 26.10
CA LEU A 538 2.96 18.42 26.58
C LEU A 538 2.18 17.13 26.26
N TYR A 539 2.71 16.26 25.40
CA TYR A 539 2.03 15.04 24.93
C TYR A 539 2.90 13.78 25.10
N GLN A 540 4.00 13.88 25.85
CA GLN A 540 5.08 12.91 25.88
C GLN A 540 4.79 11.57 26.56
N GLY A 541 3.56 11.30 27.02
CA GLY A 541 3.21 10.04 27.67
C GLY A 541 3.02 8.87 26.70
N THR A 542 3.46 7.67 27.09
CA THR A 542 2.97 6.43 26.47
C THR A 542 1.46 6.29 26.68
N ILE A 543 1.02 6.72 27.87
CA ILE A 543 -0.38 6.99 28.21
C ILE A 543 -0.48 8.46 28.59
N ALA A 544 -1.15 9.24 27.76
CA ALA A 544 -1.43 10.65 27.98
C ALA A 544 -2.90 10.88 28.34
N LEU A 545 -3.14 11.54 29.48
CA LEU A 545 -4.45 12.01 29.89
C LEU A 545 -4.39 13.54 29.96
N ASN A 546 -4.93 14.19 28.94
CA ASN A 546 -4.71 15.60 28.71
C ASN A 546 -6.05 16.33 28.73
N ALA A 547 -6.48 16.85 29.87
CA ALA A 547 -7.71 17.63 29.97
C ALA A 547 -7.46 19.06 29.42
N GLY A 548 -7.95 19.35 28.22
CA GLY A 548 -7.97 20.69 27.60
C GLY A 548 -9.38 21.07 27.18
N ASP A 549 -9.60 22.34 26.80
CA ASP A 549 -10.89 22.87 26.31
C ASP A 549 -12.08 22.64 27.26
N GLY A 550 -11.87 22.84 28.56
CA GLY A 550 -12.91 22.62 29.56
C GLY A 550 -13.24 21.14 29.84
N ASN A 551 -12.60 20.17 29.16
CA ASN A 551 -12.90 18.76 29.39
C ASN A 551 -12.65 18.32 30.84
N LEU A 552 -13.50 17.40 31.31
CA LEU A 552 -13.28 16.62 32.52
C LEU A 552 -12.97 15.17 32.15
N LEU A 553 -11.83 14.65 32.58
CA LEU A 553 -11.48 13.23 32.43
C LEU A 553 -11.72 12.52 33.75
N GLU A 554 -12.55 11.49 33.78
CA GLU A 554 -12.81 10.75 35.01
C GLU A 554 -13.06 9.26 34.83
N ASP A 555 -12.97 8.51 35.93
CA ASP A 555 -13.27 7.08 36.00
C ASP A 555 -12.51 6.28 34.93
N ILE A 556 -11.18 6.36 35.02
CA ILE A 556 -10.25 5.74 34.06
C ILE A 556 -9.50 4.61 34.75
N LEU A 557 -9.61 3.40 34.22
CA LEU A 557 -8.90 2.22 34.67
C LEU A 557 -7.79 1.86 33.67
N ILE A 558 -6.54 1.81 34.14
CA ILE A 558 -5.38 1.32 33.42
C ILE A 558 -4.89 0.07 34.17
N GLU A 559 -5.07 -1.10 33.59
CA GLU A 559 -4.82 -2.39 34.25
C GLU A 559 -4.02 -3.34 33.36
N ASP A 560 -3.00 -3.99 33.92
CA ASP A 560 -2.18 -4.96 33.20
C ASP A 560 -1.64 -4.36 31.90
N VAL A 561 -0.89 -3.27 31.99
CA VAL A 561 -0.25 -2.62 30.83
C VAL A 561 1.26 -2.79 30.93
N ARG A 562 1.88 -3.19 29.82
CA ARG A 562 3.32 -3.43 29.75
C ARG A 562 3.94 -2.50 28.72
N VAL A 563 4.90 -1.72 29.16
CA VAL A 563 5.64 -0.78 28.33
C VAL A 563 7.04 -1.33 28.13
N GLU A 564 7.38 -1.67 26.88
CA GLU A 564 8.72 -2.07 26.51
C GLU A 564 9.64 -0.85 26.37
N ASN A 565 10.94 -1.08 26.11
CA ASN A 565 11.85 0.03 25.85
C ASN A 565 11.41 0.82 24.61
N PHE A 566 11.53 2.14 24.68
CA PHE A 566 11.08 3.07 23.65
C PHE A 566 12.12 4.19 23.44
N ARG A 567 12.01 4.91 22.32
CA ARG A 567 13.03 5.89 21.89
C ARG A 567 13.00 7.23 22.62
N LEU A 568 11.82 7.80 22.89
CA LEU A 568 11.70 9.11 23.55
C LEU A 568 10.32 9.36 24.17
N GLY A 569 10.28 9.68 25.46
CA GLY A 569 9.08 10.13 26.14
C GLY A 569 9.00 9.70 27.61
N GLN A 570 7.79 9.74 28.14
CA GLN A 570 7.40 9.45 29.52
C GLN A 570 6.48 8.23 29.54
N ILE A 571 6.44 7.48 30.62
CA ILE A 571 5.45 6.41 30.76
C ILE A 571 4.05 7.04 30.90
N LEU A 572 3.87 7.95 31.86
CA LEU A 572 2.61 8.64 32.13
C LEU A 572 2.76 10.15 31.96
N ASN A 573 1.78 10.78 31.31
CA ASN A 573 1.70 12.25 31.17
C ASN A 573 0.25 12.68 31.41
N PHE A 574 -0.05 13.14 32.63
CA PHE A 574 -1.39 13.55 33.04
C PHE A 574 -1.42 15.05 33.26
N ARG A 575 -2.26 15.76 32.51
CA ARG A 575 -2.28 17.22 32.54
C ARG A 575 -3.67 17.80 32.46
N VAL A 576 -3.96 18.74 33.36
CA VAL A 576 -4.87 19.84 32.99
C VAL A 576 -4.04 20.79 32.13
N MET A 577 -4.27 20.78 30.83
CA MET A 577 -3.41 21.40 29.84
C MET A 577 -4.06 22.60 29.17
N PHE A 578 -3.27 23.63 28.94
CA PHE A 578 -3.57 24.69 27.99
C PHE A 578 -2.43 24.79 26.97
N ASN A 579 -2.73 24.50 25.72
CA ASN A 579 -1.83 24.71 24.60
C ASN A 579 -2.54 25.56 23.56
N GLU A 580 -2.16 26.84 23.43
CA GLU A 580 -2.77 27.82 22.51
C GLU A 580 -2.87 27.34 21.06
N LYS A 581 -2.06 26.33 20.68
CA LYS A 581 -2.12 25.72 19.35
C LYS A 581 -3.33 24.82 19.12
N TYR A 582 -3.85 24.21 20.18
CA TYR A 582 -4.86 23.16 20.11
C TYR A 582 -6.06 23.43 21.01
N ASN A 583 -5.92 24.30 22.00
CA ASN A 583 -6.91 24.60 23.00
C ASN A 583 -7.28 26.08 23.03
N THR A 584 -8.52 26.31 23.39
CA THR A 584 -9.18 27.58 23.66
C THR A 584 -9.27 27.86 25.15
N SER A 585 -9.18 26.84 26.01
CA SER A 585 -9.10 26.97 27.48
C SER A 585 -8.40 25.76 28.13
N PRO A 586 -7.95 25.84 29.39
CA PRO A 586 -7.55 24.64 30.15
C PRO A 586 -8.75 23.71 30.42
N GLY A 587 -8.47 22.43 30.66
CA GLY A 587 -9.48 21.48 31.14
C GLY A 587 -9.93 21.76 32.59
N ARG A 588 -11.00 21.09 33.02
CA ARG A 588 -11.54 21.23 34.38
C ARG A 588 -10.91 20.27 35.39
N GLY A 589 -10.39 19.13 34.95
CA GLY A 589 -9.77 18.18 35.86
C GLY A 589 -9.52 16.80 35.28
N ILE A 590 -8.75 16.03 36.06
CA ILE A 590 -8.55 14.59 35.90
C ILE A 590 -8.80 13.97 37.27
N GLN A 591 -9.79 13.07 37.40
CA GLN A 591 -10.15 12.47 38.69
C GLN A 591 -10.44 10.97 38.56
N ASN A 592 -10.38 10.24 39.69
CA ASN A 592 -10.69 8.80 39.75
C ASN A 592 -9.92 7.94 38.72
N VAL A 593 -8.62 8.15 38.60
CA VAL A 593 -7.75 7.32 37.75
C VAL A 593 -7.14 6.19 38.59
N VAL A 594 -7.38 4.95 38.20
CA VAL A 594 -6.81 3.76 38.83
C VAL A 594 -5.77 3.15 37.90
N ILE A 595 -4.53 3.00 38.38
CA ILE A 595 -3.46 2.30 37.67
C ILE A 595 -3.08 1.05 38.47
N ARG A 596 -3.21 -0.12 37.84
CA ARG A 596 -2.90 -1.42 38.44
C ARG A 596 -2.00 -2.22 37.50
N ASN A 597 -0.94 -2.83 38.03
CA ASN A 597 -0.04 -3.71 37.27
C ASN A 597 0.52 -3.09 35.98
N LEU A 598 0.87 -1.80 36.03
CA LEU A 598 1.63 -1.13 34.98
C LEU A 598 3.11 -1.47 35.15
N ASN A 599 3.71 -2.13 34.15
CA ASN A 599 5.11 -2.52 34.18
C ASN A 599 5.90 -1.82 33.06
N TYR A 600 7.12 -1.38 33.35
CA TYR A 600 8.06 -0.82 32.39
C TYR A 600 9.37 -1.60 32.42
N ASN A 601 9.75 -2.15 31.26
CA ASN A 601 10.95 -3.01 31.11
C ASN A 601 12.03 -2.34 30.25
N GLY A 602 12.13 -1.00 30.26
CA GLY A 602 13.09 -0.25 29.47
C GLY A 602 13.95 0.71 30.28
N GLU A 603 14.79 1.48 29.58
CA GLU A 603 15.69 2.48 30.18
C GLU A 603 15.50 3.88 29.57
N GLY A 604 14.77 4.01 28.46
CA GLY A 604 14.56 5.26 27.72
C GLY A 604 13.53 6.24 28.29
N SER A 605 12.85 5.93 29.39
CA SER A 605 11.85 6.83 29.97
C SER A 605 12.48 8.03 30.67
N ILE A 606 11.95 9.22 30.39
CA ILE A 606 12.15 10.40 31.25
C ILE A 606 11.10 10.43 32.36
N ILE A 607 11.15 11.46 33.23
CA ILE A 607 10.23 11.63 34.36
C ILE A 607 8.78 11.72 33.89
N SER A 608 7.91 10.81 34.34
CA SER A 608 6.46 10.92 34.20
C SER A 608 5.93 12.18 34.88
N LEU A 609 5.01 12.90 34.24
CA LEU A 609 4.56 14.20 34.74
C LEU A 609 3.06 14.27 34.99
N PHE A 610 2.72 14.84 36.15
CA PHE A 610 1.38 15.08 36.64
C PHE A 610 1.32 16.58 36.94
N SER A 611 0.58 17.36 36.16
CA SER A 611 0.58 18.83 36.29
C SER A 611 -0.79 19.43 35.97
N GLY A 612 -1.08 20.62 36.47
CA GLY A 612 -2.30 21.33 36.09
C GLY A 612 -2.10 22.84 36.05
N CYS A 613 -3.08 23.53 35.50
CA CYS A 613 -3.18 24.99 35.58
C CYS A 613 -3.99 25.36 36.83
N ASP A 614 -3.54 26.37 37.58
CA ASP A 614 -4.36 26.99 38.61
C ASP A 614 -5.54 27.71 37.97
N ALA A 615 -6.68 27.73 38.64
CA ALA A 615 -7.79 28.61 38.28
C ALA A 615 -7.37 30.05 38.57
N LYS A 616 -7.00 30.82 37.53
CA LYS A 616 -6.81 32.26 37.61
C LYS A 616 -7.75 32.99 36.69
#